data_AF-A0A957BNG9-F1
#
_entry.id   AF-A0A957BNG9-F1
#
_cell.length_a   1.000
_cell.length_b   1.000
_cell.length_c   1.000
_cell.angle_alpha   90.00
_cell.angle_beta   90.00
_cell.angle_gamma   90.00
#
_symmetry.space_group_name_H-M   'P 1'
#
loop_
_entity.id
_entity.type
_entity.pdbx_description
1 polymer ?
#
loop_
_entity_poly.entity_id
_entity_poly.type
_entity_poly.pdbx_seq_one_letter_code
_entity_poly.pdbx_strand_id
1 'polypeptide(L)'
;MRRHLLRMPLLLLVILIAAVTSYAQEGHGVLQILVQGRGFTERSDLELLGCSDVGCLRITRLMFPSLFAYDPATGVIRAAEQGARILISDPPVLPSVEEEYTIQEDLLWSDGSPISAYDVAFNVIGRELSAPLSLRI
;
A
#
# COMPACT_ATOMS: atom_id res chain seq x y z
N MET A 1 -12.40 -46.88 -30.57
CA MET A 1 -13.36 -46.28 -29.62
C MET A 1 -12.77 -45.84 -28.27
N ARG A 2 -11.69 -46.42 -27.71
CA ARG A 2 -11.11 -46.04 -26.40
C ARG A 2 -10.55 -44.60 -26.27
N ARG A 3 -10.18 -43.93 -27.36
CA ARG A 3 -9.56 -42.59 -27.34
C ARG A 3 -10.53 -41.44 -26.98
N HIS A 4 -11.84 -41.64 -27.10
CA HIS A 4 -12.83 -40.61 -26.78
C HIS A 4 -13.18 -40.57 -25.28
N LEU A 5 -13.05 -41.70 -24.57
CA LEU A 5 -13.32 -41.79 -23.13
C LEU A 5 -12.33 -41.02 -22.27
N LEU A 6 -11.08 -40.84 -22.74
CA LEU A 6 -10.06 -40.09 -21.99
C LEU A 6 -10.16 -38.56 -22.18
N ARG A 7 -10.80 -38.09 -23.27
CA ARG A 7 -10.90 -36.66 -23.59
C ARG A 7 -12.05 -35.96 -22.86
N MET A 8 -13.11 -36.69 -22.56
CA MET A 8 -14.29 -36.21 -21.83
C MET A 8 -13.95 -35.66 -20.42
N PRO A 9 -13.23 -36.39 -19.54
CA PRO A 9 -12.93 -35.89 -18.20
C PRO A 9 -11.98 -34.67 -18.20
N LEU A 10 -11.06 -34.61 -19.17
CA LEU A 10 -10.16 -33.47 -19.32
C LEU A 10 -10.93 -32.18 -19.69
N LEU A 11 -11.87 -32.29 -20.62
CA LEU A 11 -12.71 -31.16 -21.04
C LEU A 11 -13.59 -30.66 -19.89
N LEU A 12 -14.14 -31.59 -19.11
CA LEU A 12 -14.95 -31.28 -17.93
C LEU A 12 -14.13 -30.57 -16.84
N LEU A 13 -12.88 -31.00 -16.64
CA LEU A 13 -11.95 -30.35 -15.71
C LEU A 13 -11.59 -28.93 -16.17
N VAL A 14 -11.33 -28.72 -17.45
CA VAL A 14 -11.02 -27.38 -18.00
C VAL A 14 -12.21 -26.44 -17.85
N ILE A 15 -13.43 -26.91 -18.11
CA ILE A 15 -14.66 -26.11 -17.93
C ILE A 15 -14.86 -25.77 -16.45
N LEU A 16 -14.61 -26.71 -15.54
CA LEU A 16 -14.71 -26.49 -14.10
C LEU A 16 -13.72 -25.42 -13.62
N ILE A 17 -12.46 -25.48 -14.07
CA ILE A 17 -11.43 -24.50 -13.71
C ILE A 17 -11.80 -23.11 -14.23
N ALA A 18 -12.29 -23.01 -15.47
CA ALA A 18 -12.72 -21.74 -16.05
C ALA A 18 -13.88 -21.12 -15.27
N ALA A 19 -14.89 -21.92 -14.87
CA ALA A 19 -16.03 -21.42 -14.11
C ALA A 19 -15.66 -20.88 -12.72
N VAL A 20 -14.68 -21.49 -12.03
CA VAL A 20 -14.22 -21.02 -10.71
C VAL A 20 -13.52 -19.66 -10.81
N THR A 21 -12.81 -19.38 -11.91
CA THR A 21 -12.13 -18.09 -12.09
C THR A 21 -13.08 -16.92 -12.29
N SER A 22 -14.27 -17.13 -12.87
CA SER A 22 -15.28 -16.08 -13.07
C SER A 22 -15.95 -15.66 -11.77
N TYR A 23 -16.32 -16.63 -10.91
CA TYR A 23 -16.94 -16.33 -9.61
C TYR A 23 -16.01 -15.62 -8.63
N ALA A 24 -14.70 -15.77 -8.77
CA ALA A 24 -13.73 -15.06 -7.93
C ALA A 24 -13.64 -13.55 -8.26
N GLN A 25 -14.05 -13.13 -9.46
CA GLN A 25 -13.91 -11.74 -9.91
C GLN A 25 -15.14 -10.86 -9.60
N GLU A 26 -16.32 -11.46 -9.42
CA GLU A 26 -17.57 -10.74 -9.11
C GLU A 26 -17.84 -10.60 -7.60
N GLY A 27 -16.98 -11.18 -6.76
CA GLY A 27 -17.10 -11.03 -5.32
C GLY A 27 -16.81 -9.59 -4.89
N HIS A 28 -17.76 -8.97 -4.18
CA HIS A 28 -17.46 -7.90 -3.22
C HIS A 28 -16.53 -8.47 -2.13
N GLY A 29 -15.27 -8.68 -2.49
CA GLY A 29 -14.30 -9.38 -1.68
C GLY A 29 -13.97 -8.52 -0.47
N VAL A 30 -14.45 -8.94 0.70
CA VAL A 30 -13.94 -8.40 1.96
C VAL A 30 -12.52 -8.93 2.12
N LEU A 31 -11.53 -8.06 1.91
CA LEU A 31 -10.13 -8.39 2.15
C LEU A 31 -9.90 -8.51 3.67
N GLN A 32 -10.05 -9.71 4.20
CA GLN A 32 -9.67 -10.00 5.59
C GLN A 32 -8.15 -10.21 5.66
N ILE A 33 -7.42 -9.13 5.94
CA ILE A 33 -6.00 -9.23 6.26
C ILE A 33 -5.88 -9.75 7.70
N LEU A 34 -5.75 -11.07 7.86
CA LEU A 34 -5.35 -11.65 9.14
C LEU A 34 -3.88 -11.29 9.40
N VAL A 35 -3.64 -10.21 10.12
CA VAL A 35 -2.32 -9.90 10.65
C VAL A 35 -2.09 -10.77 11.87
N GLN A 36 -1.53 -11.96 11.68
CA GLN A 36 -1.06 -12.80 12.80
C GLN A 36 0.25 -12.25 13.38
N GLY A 37 0.19 -11.06 13.97
CA GLY A 37 1.30 -10.48 14.73
C GLY A 37 1.21 -10.94 16.18
N ARG A 38 2.22 -11.69 16.67
CA ARG A 38 2.38 -12.06 18.10
C ARG A 38 2.66 -10.87 19.04
N GLY A 39 2.27 -9.65 18.67
CA GLY A 39 2.77 -8.43 19.31
C GLY A 39 1.90 -7.19 19.18
N PHE A 40 0.63 -7.31 18.78
CA PHE A 40 -0.34 -6.23 19.05
C PHE A 40 -0.69 -6.29 20.53
N THR A 41 0.23 -5.85 21.39
CA THR A 41 -0.11 -5.48 22.76
C THR A 41 -1.18 -4.40 22.67
N GLU A 42 -2.24 -4.49 23.48
CA GLU A 42 -3.53 -3.75 23.46
C GLU A 42 -3.45 -2.20 23.38
N ARG A 43 -2.25 -1.64 23.29
CA ARG A 43 -1.95 -0.24 23.05
C ARG A 43 -1.35 -0.05 21.65
N SER A 44 -2.03 -0.53 20.62
CA SER A 44 -1.70 -0.21 19.24
C SER A 44 -2.46 1.05 18.85
N ASP A 45 -2.04 2.17 19.43
CA ASP A 45 -2.42 3.47 18.87
C ASP A 45 -1.93 3.45 17.42
N LEU A 46 -2.83 3.70 16.47
CA LEU A 46 -2.52 3.86 15.05
C LEU A 46 -1.76 5.17 14.81
N GLU A 47 -0.76 5.45 15.64
CA GLU A 47 0.19 6.52 15.42
C GLU A 47 1.02 6.13 14.19
N LEU A 48 0.73 6.79 13.07
CA LEU A 48 1.52 6.75 11.84
C LEU A 48 3.03 6.88 12.10
N LEU A 49 3.39 7.64 13.13
CA LEU A 49 4.77 7.92 13.53
C LEU A 49 5.45 6.76 14.28
N GLY A 50 4.68 5.84 14.86
CA GLY A 50 5.15 4.74 15.71
C GLY A 50 5.11 3.35 15.08
N CYS A 51 4.63 3.19 13.83
CA CYS A 51 4.55 1.88 13.19
C CYS A 51 5.95 1.28 12.95
N SER A 52 6.30 0.25 13.73
CA SER A 52 7.55 -0.50 13.59
C SER A 52 7.35 -1.93 13.07
N ASP A 53 6.15 -2.50 13.22
CA ASP A 53 5.86 -3.85 12.74
C ASP A 53 5.29 -3.87 11.30
N VAL A 54 5.50 -4.99 10.60
CA VAL A 54 5.09 -5.18 9.20
C VAL A 54 3.57 -5.09 9.03
N GLY A 55 2.80 -5.48 10.05
CA GLY A 55 1.33 -5.38 10.06
C GLY A 55 0.86 -3.94 10.08
N CYS A 56 1.36 -3.16 11.04
CA CYS A 56 1.09 -1.72 11.18
C CYS A 56 1.50 -0.96 9.91
N LEU A 57 2.69 -1.26 9.35
CA LEU A 57 3.15 -0.67 8.08
C LEU A 57 2.24 -1.02 6.89
N ARG A 58 1.70 -2.24 6.83
CA ARG A 58 0.76 -2.63 5.77
C ARG A 58 -0.57 -1.91 5.89
N ILE A 59 -1.13 -1.83 7.10
CA ILE A 59 -2.41 -1.17 7.33
C ILE A 59 -2.27 0.33 7.07
N THR A 60 -1.21 0.98 7.58
CA THR A 60 -1.00 2.43 7.34
C THR A 60 -0.81 2.77 5.86
N ARG A 61 -0.11 1.93 5.09
CA ARG A 61 0.01 2.10 3.62
C ARG A 61 -1.31 1.94 2.87
N LEU A 62 -2.31 1.27 3.45
CA LEU A 62 -3.66 1.17 2.86
C LEU A 62 -4.52 2.38 3.21
N MET A 63 -4.35 2.94 4.40
CA MET A 63 -5.17 4.04 4.91
C MET A 63 -4.66 5.41 4.46
N PHE A 64 -3.34 5.58 4.39
CA PHE A 64 -2.70 6.87 4.14
C PHE A 64 -1.91 6.85 2.83
N PRO A 65 -1.97 7.94 2.04
CA PRO A 65 -1.15 8.06 0.85
C PRO A 65 0.34 8.14 1.21
N SER A 66 1.19 7.58 0.35
CA SER A 66 2.64 7.65 0.51
C SER A 66 3.22 8.76 -0.36
N LEU A 67 4.31 9.38 0.10
CA LEU A 67 5.01 10.40 -0.68
C LEU A 67 5.57 9.80 -2.00
N PHE A 68 6.08 8.58 -1.92
CA PHE A 68 6.66 7.82 -3.03
C PHE A 68 5.98 6.46 -3.21
N ALA A 69 5.99 5.91 -4.42
CA ALA A 69 5.76 4.49 -4.62
C ALA A 69 7.03 3.71 -4.32
N TYR A 70 6.87 2.51 -3.77
CA TYR A 70 7.94 1.53 -3.69
C TYR A 70 7.50 0.27 -4.42
N ASP A 71 8.26 -0.13 -5.43
CA ASP A 71 8.08 -1.44 -6.05
C ASP A 71 8.75 -2.52 -5.19
N PRO A 72 8.00 -3.42 -4.54
CA PRO A 72 8.57 -4.43 -3.67
C PRO A 72 9.38 -5.49 -4.42
N ALA A 73 9.19 -5.65 -5.74
CA ALA A 73 9.92 -6.62 -6.53
C ALA A 73 11.32 -6.12 -6.91
N THR A 74 11.43 -4.84 -7.28
CA THR A 74 12.70 -4.23 -7.74
C THR A 74 13.41 -3.43 -6.67
N GLY A 75 12.70 -3.00 -5.63
CA GLY A 75 13.20 -2.14 -4.57
C GLY A 75 13.40 -0.68 -4.98
N VAL A 76 12.85 -0.28 -6.13
CA VAL A 76 13.05 1.06 -6.71
C VAL A 76 11.87 1.97 -6.37
N ILE A 77 12.17 3.26 -6.14
CA ILE A 77 11.17 4.31 -6.01
C ILE A 77 10.56 4.58 -7.38
N ARG A 78 9.23 4.54 -7.48
CA ARG A 78 8.52 4.81 -8.73
C ARG A 78 7.61 6.03 -8.58
N ALA A 79 7.37 6.70 -9.71
CA ALA A 79 6.37 7.76 -9.81
C ALA A 79 4.96 7.21 -9.61
N ALA A 80 3.99 8.12 -9.42
CA ALA A 80 2.59 7.77 -9.34
C ALA A 80 2.13 7.00 -10.58
N GLU A 81 1.71 5.75 -10.41
CA GLU A 81 0.95 5.02 -11.44
C GLU A 81 -0.55 5.24 -11.21
N GLN A 82 -1.36 5.15 -12.29
CA GLN A 82 -2.81 5.28 -12.19
C GLN A 82 -3.37 4.30 -11.13
N GLY A 83 -4.05 4.85 -10.11
CA GLY A 83 -4.66 4.09 -9.02
C GLY A 83 -3.79 3.91 -7.77
N ALA A 84 -2.52 4.29 -7.80
CA ALA A 84 -1.68 4.34 -6.61
C ALA A 84 -1.85 5.68 -5.88
N ARG A 85 -2.07 5.62 -4.55
CA ARG A 85 -2.23 6.79 -3.68
C ARG A 85 -0.88 7.43 -3.35
N ILE A 86 -0.21 7.95 -4.38
CA ILE A 86 1.12 8.57 -4.27
C ILE A 86 0.98 10.08 -4.38
N LEU A 87 1.62 10.81 -3.49
CA LEU A 87 1.47 12.26 -3.43
C LEU A 87 2.27 12.99 -4.51
N ILE A 88 3.45 12.50 -4.88
CA ILE A 88 4.34 13.19 -5.84
C ILE A 88 4.03 12.77 -7.28
N SER A 89 3.93 13.77 -8.17
CA SER A 89 3.73 13.57 -9.61
C SER A 89 5.03 13.26 -10.36
N ASP A 90 6.15 13.89 -9.99
CA ASP A 90 7.45 13.77 -10.66
C ASP A 90 8.59 13.57 -9.65
N PRO A 91 8.94 12.33 -9.27
CA PRO A 91 10.07 12.08 -8.37
C PRO A 91 11.41 12.28 -9.11
N PRO A 92 12.42 12.88 -8.46
CA PRO A 92 13.72 13.08 -9.07
C PRO A 92 14.44 11.76 -9.29
N VAL A 93 15.20 11.69 -10.39
CA VAL A 93 15.95 10.49 -10.81
C VAL A 93 17.14 10.24 -9.88
N LEU A 94 17.71 11.28 -9.30
CA LEU A 94 18.85 11.21 -8.38
C LEU A 94 18.58 12.10 -7.17
N PRO A 95 18.83 11.60 -5.95
CA PRO A 95 18.62 12.40 -4.76
C PRO A 95 19.64 13.55 -4.67
N SER A 96 19.16 14.69 -4.20
CA SER A 96 19.86 15.98 -4.05
C SER A 96 19.72 16.44 -2.59
N VAL A 97 20.59 17.35 -2.15
CA VAL A 97 20.52 17.90 -0.78
C VAL A 97 19.28 18.79 -0.62
N GLU A 98 18.84 19.42 -1.70
CA GLU A 98 17.61 20.20 -1.76
C GLU A 98 16.76 19.65 -2.92
N GLU A 99 15.59 19.13 -2.58
CA GLU A 99 14.63 18.59 -3.54
C GLU A 99 13.30 19.33 -3.41
N GLU A 100 12.79 19.78 -4.55
CA GLU A 100 11.45 20.33 -4.69
C GLU A 100 10.57 19.25 -5.32
N TYR A 101 9.42 18.99 -4.69
CA TYR A 101 8.46 18.03 -5.21
C TYR A 101 7.13 18.72 -5.45
N THR A 102 6.49 18.37 -6.56
CA THR A 102 5.11 18.78 -6.84
C THR A 102 4.15 17.71 -6.34
N ILE A 103 3.16 18.13 -5.54
CA ILE A 103 2.10 17.26 -5.05
C ILE A 103 0.92 17.29 -6.04
N GLN A 104 0.30 16.14 -6.25
CA GLN A 104 -0.91 16.02 -7.06
C GLN A 104 -2.08 16.79 -6.42
N GLU A 105 -2.72 17.66 -7.21
CA GLU A 105 -3.79 18.56 -6.73
C GLU A 105 -5.18 17.90 -6.67
N ASP A 106 -5.35 16.71 -7.26
CA ASP A 106 -6.62 15.99 -7.34
C ASP A 106 -6.83 14.99 -6.20
N LEU A 107 -5.90 14.95 -5.24
CA LEU A 107 -5.98 14.05 -4.09
C LEU A 107 -6.79 14.69 -2.96
N LEU A 108 -7.77 13.93 -2.47
CA LEU A 108 -8.64 14.31 -1.35
C LEU A 108 -8.51 13.30 -0.21
N TRP A 109 -8.59 13.79 1.02
CA TRP A 109 -8.83 12.99 2.21
C TRP A 109 -10.24 12.37 2.18
N SER A 110 -10.49 11.40 3.06
CA SER A 110 -11.80 10.73 3.12
C SER A 110 -12.96 11.65 3.50
N ASP A 111 -12.68 12.83 4.06
CA ASP A 111 -13.66 13.87 4.37
C ASP A 111 -13.87 14.87 3.21
N GLY A 112 -13.15 14.70 2.10
CA GLY A 112 -13.22 15.55 0.91
C GLY A 112 -12.31 16.78 0.95
N SER A 113 -11.53 17.00 2.01
CA SER A 113 -10.52 18.07 2.05
C SER A 113 -9.34 17.75 1.13
N PRO A 114 -8.74 18.75 0.45
CA PRO A 114 -7.60 18.52 -0.43
C PRO A 114 -6.35 18.16 0.37
N ILE A 115 -5.55 17.24 -0.18
CA ILE A 115 -4.23 16.91 0.36
C ILE A 115 -3.22 17.92 -0.19
N SER A 116 -2.38 18.45 0.69
CA SER A 116 -1.44 19.54 0.38
C SER A 116 -0.03 19.25 0.87
N ALA A 117 0.91 20.12 0.49
CA ALA A 117 2.29 20.08 1.00
C ALA A 117 2.38 20.28 2.52
N TYR A 118 1.39 20.98 3.11
CA TYR A 118 1.34 21.17 4.55
C TYR A 118 1.13 19.87 5.31
N ASP A 119 0.33 18.94 4.76
CA ASP A 119 0.09 17.64 5.39
C ASP A 119 1.37 16.80 5.48
N VAL A 120 2.19 16.86 4.42
CA VAL A 120 3.50 16.20 4.37
C VAL A 120 4.47 16.87 5.35
N ALA A 121 4.59 18.20 5.30
CA ALA A 121 5.50 18.95 6.16
C ALA A 121 5.17 18.75 7.65
N PHE A 122 3.88 18.78 8.00
CA PHE A 122 3.43 18.56 9.37
C PHE A 122 3.79 17.16 9.87
N ASN A 123 3.65 16.13 9.01
CA ASN A 123 4.05 14.77 9.36
C ASN A 123 5.56 14.66 9.62
N VAL A 124 6.39 15.27 8.76
CA VAL A 124 7.86 15.30 8.93
C VAL A 124 8.25 15.99 10.24
N ILE A 125 7.72 17.19 10.48
CA ILE A 125 8.00 17.94 11.72
C ILE A 125 7.54 17.17 12.95
N GLY A 126 6.35 16.59 12.92
CA GLY A 126 5.82 15.78 14.00
C GLY A 126 6.71 14.58 14.33
N ARG A 127 7.29 13.94 13.31
CA ARG A 127 8.25 12.84 13.47
C ARG A 127 9.56 13.28 14.12
N GLU A 128 10.10 14.42 13.72
CA GLU A 128 11.34 14.95 14.31
C GLU A 128 11.15 15.33 15.78
N LEU A 129 10.01 15.93 16.13
CA LEU A 129 9.68 16.32 17.49
C LEU A 129 9.36 15.12 18.40
N SER A 130 8.91 14.00 17.84
CA SER A 130 8.59 12.77 18.58
C SER A 130 9.77 11.81 18.70
N ALA A 131 10.87 12.04 17.96
CA ALA A 131 12.09 11.28 18.16
C ALA A 131 12.60 11.51 19.60
N PRO A 132 12.88 10.44 20.38
CA PRO A 132 13.42 10.60 21.72
C PRO A 132 14.71 11.39 21.61
N LEU A 133 14.79 12.54 22.31
CA LEU A 133 16.02 13.32 22.45
C LEU A 133 17.09 12.39 23.01
N SER A 134 17.90 11.79 22.13
CA SER A 134 19.12 11.12 22.54
C SER A 134 20.11 12.22 22.90
N LEU A 135 19.92 12.80 24.09
CA LEU A 135 20.90 13.61 24.77
C LEU A 135 22.08 12.68 25.05
N ARG A 136 23.02 12.61 24.10
CA ARG A 136 24.36 12.12 24.37
C ARG A 136 25.01 13.18 25.26
N ILE A 137 24.94 12.97 26.57
CA ILE A 137 25.81 13.61 27.56
C ILE A 137 27.11 12.80 27.61
#